data_AF-A0A2S9YXA8-F1
#
_entry.id   AF-A0A2S9YXA8-F1
#
_cell.length_a   1.000
_cell.length_b   1.000
_cell.length_c   1.000
_cell.angle_alpha   90.00
_cell.angle_beta   90.00
_cell.angle_gamma   90.00
#
_symmetry.space_group_name_H-M   'P 1'
#
loop_
_entity.id
_entity.type
_entity.pdbx_description
1 polymer ?
#
loop_
_entity_poly.entity_id
_entity_poly.type
_entity_poly.pdbx_seq_one_letter_code
_entity_poly.pdbx_strand_id
1 'polypeptide(L)'
;MLISCPECERKVSDRAKACPDCGFPVAEHVAEQAEAAARAARLASRERVGEIDCPTCDARGFTYFEAADDEGQTRQMFGWCEACKHSGRVHQCKDLGGYYAVSHAALDPFLRGELDAPAEGVAFVGTQLVAEHRYEQPGETWTEPDGGDPDDLGSRG
;
A
#
# COMPACT_ATOMS: atom_id res chain seq x y z
N MET A 1 4.20 34.92 -8.56
CA MET A 1 4.55 35.43 -7.22
C MET A 1 6.04 35.73 -7.20
N LEU A 2 6.57 36.43 -6.19
CA LEU A 2 8.03 36.54 -6.00
C LEU A 2 8.47 35.60 -4.88
N ILE A 3 9.52 34.84 -5.13
CA ILE A 3 10.18 33.95 -4.17
C ILE A 3 11.61 34.43 -3.91
N SER A 4 12.20 34.01 -2.80
CA SER A 4 13.62 34.26 -2.53
C SER A 4 14.45 33.20 -3.23
N CYS A 5 15.44 33.61 -4.02
CA CYS A 5 16.41 32.68 -4.60
C CYS A 5 17.16 31.96 -3.47
N PRO A 6 17.24 30.62 -3.47
CA PRO A 6 17.88 29.86 -2.38
C PRO A 6 19.40 30.06 -2.32
N GLU A 7 20.03 30.57 -3.38
CA GLU A 7 21.48 30.84 -3.38
C GLU A 7 21.87 32.28 -3.08
N CYS A 8 21.17 33.26 -3.65
CA CYS A 8 21.54 34.67 -3.51
C CYS A 8 20.52 35.52 -2.75
N GLU A 9 19.43 34.91 -2.28
CA GLU A 9 18.35 35.49 -1.46
C GLU A 9 17.57 36.64 -2.11
N ARG A 10 17.91 37.02 -3.34
CA ARG A 10 17.20 38.06 -4.10
C ARG A 10 15.82 37.58 -4.51
N LYS A 11 14.89 38.53 -4.60
CA LYS A 11 13.52 38.27 -5.05
C LYS A 11 13.52 37.97 -6.54
N VAL A 12 13.05 36.79 -6.91
CA VAL A 12 12.91 36.33 -8.28
C VAL A 12 11.49 35.85 -8.52
N SER A 13 11.02 35.95 -9.76
CA SER A 13 9.72 35.41 -10.16
C SER A 13 9.72 33.87 -10.02
N ASP A 14 8.65 33.31 -9.47
CA ASP A 14 8.37 31.87 -9.44
C ASP A 14 8.25 31.24 -10.83
N ARG A 15 8.06 32.04 -11.87
CA ARG A 15 8.01 31.62 -13.28
C ARG A 15 9.33 31.81 -14.04
N ALA A 16 10.36 32.34 -13.38
CA ALA A 16 11.66 32.52 -14.01
C ALA A 16 12.32 31.16 -14.25
N LYS A 17 12.93 30.97 -15.44
CA LYS A 17 13.72 29.76 -15.73
C LYS A 17 14.92 29.65 -14.78
N ALA A 18 15.63 30.77 -14.59
CA ALA A 18 16.76 30.89 -13.69
C ALA A 18 16.77 32.26 -13.00
N CYS A 19 17.49 32.37 -11.88
CA CYS A 19 17.72 33.63 -11.20
C CYS A 19 18.57 34.54 -12.11
N PRO A 20 18.11 35.77 -12.41
CA PRO A 20 18.86 36.68 -13.28
C PRO A 20 20.16 37.18 -12.64
N ASP A 21 20.29 37.12 -11.31
CA ASP A 21 21.45 37.62 -10.59
C ASP A 21 22.56 36.58 -10.40
N CYS A 22 22.23 35.31 -10.18
CA CYS A 22 23.22 34.26 -9.91
C CYS A 22 23.16 33.05 -10.86
N GLY A 23 22.12 32.94 -11.70
CA GLY A 23 21.94 31.84 -12.65
C GLY A 23 21.29 30.56 -12.06
N PHE A 24 20.94 30.54 -10.78
CA PHE A 24 20.29 29.38 -10.13
C PHE A 24 19.01 28.92 -10.87
N PRO A 25 18.77 27.62 -11.12
CA PRO A 25 17.62 27.11 -11.87
C PRO A 25 16.31 27.16 -11.06
N VAL A 26 15.71 28.33 -11.00
CA VAL A 26 14.47 28.60 -10.23
C VAL A 26 13.30 27.71 -10.65
N ALA A 27 13.12 27.46 -11.95
CA ALA A 27 11.99 26.65 -12.42
C ALA A 27 12.06 25.20 -11.92
N GLU A 28 13.26 24.61 -11.89
CA GLU A 28 13.49 23.25 -11.39
C GLU A 28 13.22 23.20 -9.88
N HIS A 29 13.79 24.16 -9.13
CA HIS A 29 13.57 24.23 -7.69
C HIS A 29 12.08 24.39 -7.31
N VAL A 30 11.34 25.26 -8.01
CA VAL A 30 9.91 25.44 -7.75
C VAL A 30 9.12 24.16 -8.07
N ALA A 31 9.47 23.46 -9.16
CA ALA A 31 8.85 22.19 -9.50
C ALA A 31 9.12 21.13 -8.42
N GLU A 32 10.37 20.99 -7.96
CA GLU A 32 10.75 20.07 -6.87
C GLU A 32 9.99 20.38 -5.57
N GLN A 33 9.88 21.67 -5.19
CA GLN A 33 9.11 22.07 -4.01
C GLN A 33 7.62 21.76 -4.16
N ALA A 34 7.05 21.96 -5.35
CA ALA A 34 5.65 21.64 -5.62
C ALA A 34 5.41 20.13 -5.57
N GLU A 35 6.31 19.32 -6.12
CA GLU A 35 6.26 17.86 -6.07
C GLU A 35 6.39 17.34 -4.62
N ALA A 36 7.33 17.88 -3.85
CA ALA A 36 7.51 17.54 -2.45
C ALA A 36 6.26 17.90 -1.62
N ALA A 37 5.68 19.08 -1.84
CA ALA A 37 4.45 19.51 -1.19
C ALA A 37 3.26 18.63 -1.58
N ALA A 38 3.11 18.28 -2.86
CA ALA A 38 2.08 17.37 -3.34
C ALA A 38 2.20 15.97 -2.73
N ARG A 39 3.44 15.44 -2.65
CA ARG A 39 3.71 14.17 -1.98
C ARG A 39 3.36 14.23 -0.50
N ALA A 40 3.78 15.27 0.21
CA ALA A 40 3.46 15.46 1.62
C ALA A 40 1.94 15.55 1.85
N ALA A 41 1.23 16.31 1.02
CA ALA A 41 -0.23 16.41 1.09
C ALA A 41 -0.93 15.07 0.84
N ARG A 42 -0.45 14.29 -0.13
CA ARG A 42 -0.98 12.93 -0.37
C ARG A 42 -0.77 12.03 0.84
N LEU A 43 0.45 11.95 1.39
CA LEU A 43 0.73 11.13 2.56
C LEU A 43 -0.10 11.55 3.78
N ALA A 44 -0.26 12.86 4.00
CA ALA A 44 -1.06 13.41 5.10
C ALA A 44 -2.57 13.14 4.97
N SER A 45 -3.06 12.90 3.75
CA SER A 45 -4.46 12.58 3.47
C SER A 45 -4.82 11.10 3.63
N ARG A 46 -3.85 10.25 3.99
CA ARG A 46 -4.05 8.80 4.08
C ARG A 46 -5.04 8.43 5.17
N GLU A 47 -6.03 7.62 4.80
CA GLU A 47 -6.95 7.03 5.76
C GLU A 47 -7.45 5.66 5.31
N ARG A 48 -7.76 4.79 6.30
CA ARG A 48 -8.49 3.55 6.08
C ARG A 48 -9.98 3.89 5.95
N VAL A 49 -10.58 3.49 4.83
CA VAL A 49 -11.99 3.78 4.51
C VAL A 49 -12.90 2.57 4.57
N GLY A 50 -12.32 1.37 4.65
CA GLY A 50 -13.11 0.15 4.76
C GLY A 50 -12.28 -1.10 4.52
N GLU A 51 -12.89 -2.04 3.82
CA GLU A 51 -12.32 -3.31 3.39
C GLU A 51 -12.55 -3.49 1.90
N ILE A 52 -11.71 -4.28 1.27
CA ILE A 52 -11.80 -4.66 -0.14
C ILE A 52 -11.40 -6.11 -0.28
N ASP A 53 -11.92 -6.77 -1.31
CA ASP A 53 -11.50 -8.11 -1.68
C ASP A 53 -9.98 -8.17 -1.87
N CYS A 54 -9.36 -9.18 -1.25
CA CYS A 54 -7.93 -9.35 -1.28
C CYS A 54 -7.47 -9.67 -2.70
N PRO A 55 -6.67 -8.80 -3.34
CA PRO A 55 -6.21 -9.04 -4.72
C PRO A 55 -5.21 -10.21 -4.80
N THR A 56 -4.54 -10.56 -3.70
CA THR A 56 -3.58 -11.68 -3.66
C THR A 56 -4.27 -13.03 -3.78
N CYS A 57 -5.38 -13.24 -3.06
CA CYS A 57 -6.10 -14.51 -3.08
C CYS A 57 -7.40 -14.47 -3.90
N ASP A 58 -7.72 -13.33 -4.52
CA ASP A 58 -8.98 -13.12 -5.26
C ASP A 58 -10.21 -13.43 -4.38
N ALA A 59 -10.21 -12.83 -3.19
CA ALA A 59 -11.21 -13.00 -2.14
C ALA A 59 -11.35 -14.43 -1.55
N ARG A 60 -10.50 -15.39 -1.92
CA ARG A 60 -10.66 -16.79 -1.48
C ARG A 60 -10.18 -17.08 -0.06
N GLY A 61 -9.30 -16.25 0.48
CA GLY A 61 -8.61 -16.53 1.75
C GLY A 61 -7.40 -17.46 1.64
N PHE A 62 -7.14 -18.02 0.46
CA PHE A 62 -6.01 -18.91 0.19
C PHE A 62 -5.52 -18.79 -1.26
N THR A 63 -4.30 -19.22 -1.53
CA THR A 63 -3.70 -19.27 -2.88
C THR A 63 -3.34 -20.71 -3.23
N TYR A 64 -3.24 -20.99 -4.53
CA TYR A 64 -2.71 -22.26 -5.04
C TYR A 64 -1.28 -22.08 -5.50
N PHE A 65 -0.47 -23.11 -5.35
CA PHE A 65 0.88 -23.19 -5.89
C PHE A 65 1.21 -24.62 -6.30
N GLU A 66 2.20 -24.78 -7.16
CA GLU A 66 2.70 -26.09 -7.56
C GLU A 66 3.94 -26.44 -6.73
N ALA A 67 3.98 -27.65 -6.20
CA ALA A 67 5.13 -28.18 -5.49
C ALA A 67 5.45 -29.59 -6.01
N ALA A 68 6.74 -29.91 -6.10
CA ALA A 68 7.20 -31.26 -6.37
C ALA A 68 7.41 -32.01 -5.05
N ASP A 69 7.01 -33.28 -5.02
CA ASP A 69 7.40 -34.18 -3.94
C ASP A 69 8.85 -34.66 -4.11
N ASP A 70 9.34 -35.46 -3.16
CA ASP A 70 10.70 -36.00 -3.15
C ASP A 70 11.00 -36.91 -4.35
N GLU A 71 9.95 -37.40 -5.04
CA GLU A 71 10.05 -38.20 -6.27
C GLU A 71 10.02 -37.32 -7.54
N GLY A 72 9.95 -36.00 -7.38
CA GLY A 72 9.90 -35.02 -8.47
C GLY A 72 8.53 -34.89 -9.12
N GLN A 73 7.48 -35.48 -8.55
CA GLN A 73 6.11 -35.38 -9.07
C GLN A 73 5.47 -34.07 -8.63
N THR A 74 5.08 -33.23 -9.59
CA THR A 74 4.40 -31.97 -9.32
C THR A 74 2.93 -32.20 -8.96
N ARG A 75 2.48 -31.56 -7.88
CA ARG A 75 1.08 -31.54 -7.43
C ARG A 75 0.65 -30.12 -7.12
N GLN A 76 -0.64 -29.83 -7.35
CA GLN A 76 -1.24 -28.57 -6.91
C GLN A 76 -1.48 -28.63 -5.41
N MET A 77 -0.92 -27.65 -4.69
CA MET A 77 -1.10 -27.43 -3.28
C MET A 77 -1.82 -26.10 -3.04
N PHE A 78 -2.32 -25.90 -1.83
CA PHE A 78 -2.88 -24.62 -1.40
C PHE A 78 -2.18 -24.15 -0.13
N GLY A 79 -2.13 -22.83 0.05
CA GLY A 79 -1.62 -22.17 1.24
C GLY A 79 -2.57 -21.06 1.65
N TRP A 80 -2.74 -20.86 2.95
CA TRP A 80 -3.56 -19.78 3.45
C TRP A 80 -2.96 -18.41 3.12
N CYS A 81 -3.81 -17.45 2.80
CA CYS A 81 -3.35 -16.13 2.35
C CYS A 81 -3.05 -15.22 3.53
N GLU A 82 -1.76 -15.02 3.80
CA GLU A 82 -1.27 -14.16 4.89
C GLU A 82 -1.68 -12.69 4.73
N ALA A 83 -1.76 -12.18 3.50
CA ALA A 83 -2.10 -10.79 3.24
C ALA A 83 -3.47 -10.40 3.83
N CYS A 84 -4.45 -11.30 3.73
CA CYS A 84 -5.81 -11.13 4.24
C CYS A 84 -6.07 -11.86 5.55
N LYS A 85 -5.04 -12.51 6.13
CA LYS A 85 -5.21 -13.40 7.28
C LYS A 85 -6.38 -14.36 7.10
N HIS A 86 -6.47 -14.94 5.90
CA HIS A 86 -7.44 -15.97 5.50
C HIS A 86 -8.89 -15.48 5.30
N SER A 87 -9.18 -14.21 5.59
CA SER A 87 -10.54 -13.65 5.47
C SER A 87 -11.01 -13.43 4.03
N GLY A 88 -10.09 -13.41 3.07
CA GLY A 88 -10.39 -12.96 1.71
C GLY A 88 -10.57 -11.45 1.58
N ARG A 89 -10.46 -10.67 2.66
CA ARG A 89 -10.53 -9.20 2.63
C ARG A 89 -9.27 -8.57 3.21
N VAL A 90 -8.91 -7.42 2.65
CA VAL A 90 -7.82 -6.58 3.14
C VAL A 90 -8.34 -5.17 3.39
N HIS A 91 -7.52 -4.29 3.94
CA HIS A 91 -7.93 -2.93 4.21
C HIS A 91 -8.05 -2.15 2.91
N GLN A 92 -9.14 -1.42 2.76
CA GLN A 92 -9.24 -0.39 1.74
C GLN A 92 -8.80 0.93 2.34
N CYS A 93 -7.76 1.51 1.76
CA CYS A 93 -7.24 2.81 2.14
C CYS A 93 -7.40 3.79 0.97
N LYS A 94 -7.37 5.09 1.25
CA LYS A 94 -7.28 6.12 0.22
C LYS A 94 -6.25 7.18 0.57
N ASP A 95 -5.83 7.91 -0.45
CA ASP A 95 -5.17 9.22 -0.33
C ASP A 95 -5.65 10.12 -1.50
N LEU A 96 -5.07 11.33 -1.63
CA LEU A 96 -5.39 12.24 -2.74
C LEU A 96 -5.14 11.64 -4.15
N GLY A 97 -4.35 10.57 -4.26
CA GLY A 97 -4.06 9.86 -5.51
C GLY A 97 -5.06 8.76 -5.87
N GLY A 98 -5.86 8.29 -4.91
CA GLY A 98 -6.92 7.29 -5.14
C GLY A 98 -7.01 6.25 -4.02
N TYR A 99 -7.37 5.03 -4.39
CA TYR A 99 -7.70 3.94 -3.48
C TYR A 99 -6.71 2.79 -3.59
N TYR A 100 -6.49 2.11 -2.46
CA TYR A 100 -5.50 1.07 -2.29
C TYR A 100 -6.09 -0.12 -1.54
N ALA A 101 -5.73 -1.33 -1.97
CA ALA A 101 -5.85 -2.55 -1.18
C ALA A 101 -4.56 -2.74 -0.38
N VAL A 102 -4.67 -2.79 0.94
CA VAL A 102 -3.54 -2.81 1.88
C VAL A 102 -3.67 -4.01 2.81
N SER A 103 -2.71 -4.93 2.77
CA SER A 103 -2.68 -6.13 3.62
C SER A 103 -2.64 -5.78 5.10
N HIS A 104 -2.98 -6.74 5.97
CA HIS A 104 -2.92 -6.52 7.42
C HIS A 104 -1.52 -6.10 7.89
N ALA A 105 -0.47 -6.73 7.37
CA ALA A 105 0.91 -6.41 7.73
C ALA A 105 1.37 -5.03 7.21
N ALA A 106 0.79 -4.57 6.09
CA ALA A 106 1.17 -3.31 5.45
C ALA A 106 0.37 -2.09 5.95
N LEU A 107 -0.70 -2.29 6.73
CA LEU A 107 -1.62 -1.21 7.11
C LEU A 107 -0.92 -0.06 7.84
N ASP A 108 -0.25 -0.36 8.95
CA ASP A 108 0.34 0.69 9.78
C ASP A 108 1.50 1.42 9.08
N PRO A 109 2.47 0.73 8.44
CA PRO A 109 3.50 1.41 7.65
C PRO A 109 2.94 2.26 6.52
N PHE A 110 1.86 1.80 5.86
CA PHE A 110 1.19 2.57 4.81
C PHE A 110 0.57 3.86 5.38
N LEU A 111 -0.20 3.76 6.46
CA LEU A 111 -0.85 4.92 7.10
C LEU A 111 0.18 5.92 7.66
N ARG A 112 1.34 5.44 8.12
CA ARG A 112 2.43 6.30 8.59
C ARG A 112 3.28 6.91 7.48
N GLY A 113 3.05 6.53 6.22
CA GLY A 113 3.83 7.01 5.08
C GLY A 113 5.23 6.38 4.98
N GLU A 114 5.48 5.31 5.73
CA GLU A 114 6.71 4.51 5.71
C GLU A 114 6.73 3.53 4.53
N LEU A 115 5.54 3.15 4.03
CA LEU A 115 5.33 2.27 2.89
C LEU A 115 4.45 2.95 1.83
N ASP A 116 4.78 2.78 0.55
CA ASP A 116 4.06 3.42 -0.57
C ASP A 116 3.91 2.46 -1.75
N ALA A 117 2.91 2.68 -2.59
CA ALA A 117 2.68 1.82 -3.75
C ALA A 117 3.65 2.18 -4.91
N PRO A 118 4.09 1.19 -5.71
CA PRO A 118 3.86 -0.24 -5.53
C PRO A 118 4.79 -0.84 -4.46
N ALA A 119 4.22 -1.65 -3.57
CA ALA A 119 4.98 -2.42 -2.59
C ALA A 119 4.26 -3.73 -2.26
N GLU A 120 4.98 -4.70 -1.69
CA GLU A 120 4.37 -5.92 -1.19
C GLU A 120 3.26 -5.60 -0.18
N GLY A 121 2.08 -6.20 -0.38
CA GLY A 121 0.91 -5.93 0.44
C GLY A 121 0.22 -4.58 0.18
N VAL A 122 0.66 -3.77 -0.79
CA VAL A 122 0.01 -2.50 -1.17
C VAL A 122 -0.24 -2.44 -2.67
N ALA A 123 -1.50 -2.52 -3.08
CA ALA A 123 -1.92 -2.43 -4.48
C ALA A 123 -2.83 -1.21 -4.72
N PHE A 124 -2.55 -0.42 -5.75
CA PHE A 124 -3.49 0.60 -6.22
C PHE A 124 -4.68 -0.07 -6.91
N VAL A 125 -5.90 0.30 -6.53
CA VAL A 125 -7.14 -0.33 -7.03
C VAL A 125 -8.02 0.61 -7.84
N GLY A 126 -7.65 1.89 -7.95
CA GLY A 126 -8.33 2.86 -8.80
C GLY A 126 -8.58 4.20 -8.12
N THR A 127 -9.34 5.05 -8.79
CA THR A 127 -9.67 6.41 -8.32
C THR A 127 -11.04 6.50 -7.65
N GLN A 128 -11.73 5.36 -7.50
CA GLN A 128 -13.06 5.27 -6.90
C GLN A 128 -13.07 4.27 -5.77
N LEU A 129 -13.96 4.49 -4.80
CA LEU A 129 -14.22 3.56 -3.71
C LEU A 129 -14.79 2.25 -4.30
N VAL A 130 -14.15 1.13 -3.99
CA VAL A 130 -14.69 -0.20 -4.31
C VAL A 130 -15.57 -0.63 -3.14
N ALA A 131 -16.89 -0.57 -3.33
CA ALA A 131 -17.87 -0.96 -2.31
C ALA A 131 -18.42 -2.39 -2.52
N GLU A 132 -18.26 -2.93 -3.73
CA GLU A 132 -18.75 -4.25 -4.08
C GLU A 132 -17.71 -5.31 -3.72
N HIS A 133 -18.21 -6.42 -3.17
CA HIS A 133 -17.44 -7.58 -2.79
C HIS A 133 -17.93 -8.81 -3.53
N ARG A 134 -17.02 -9.72 -3.84
CA ARG A 134 -17.30 -11.00 -4.49
C ARG A 134 -18.17 -11.92 -3.62
N TYR A 135 -17.91 -11.91 -2.32
CA TYR A 135 -18.67 -12.66 -1.32
C TYR A 135 -19.32 -11.69 -0.34
N GLU A 136 -20.55 -11.98 0.09
CA GLU A 136 -21.32 -11.12 0.99
C GLU A 136 -20.56 -10.83 2.30
N GLN A 137 -19.91 -11.85 2.85
CA GLN A 137 -19.17 -11.78 4.11
C GLN A 137 -17.71 -12.21 3.91
N PRO A 138 -16.76 -11.60 4.63
CA PRO A 138 -15.41 -12.14 4.72
C PRO A 138 -15.41 -13.51 5.42
N GLY A 139 -14.41 -14.32 5.10
CA GLY A 139 -14.05 -15.46 5.94
C GLY A 139 -13.50 -15.01 7.29
N GLU A 140 -13.30 -15.97 8.19
CA GLU A 140 -12.71 -15.69 9.50
C GLU A 140 -11.29 -15.16 9.35
N THR A 141 -11.00 -14.05 10.04
CA THR A 141 -9.64 -13.51 10.11
C THR A 141 -8.87 -14.31 11.14
N TRP A 142 -7.83 -15.00 10.70
CA TRP A 142 -6.97 -15.74 11.61
C TRP A 142 -5.92 -14.80 12.22
N THR A 143 -6.07 -14.53 13.50
CA THR A 143 -5.00 -14.00 14.33
C THR A 143 -4.37 -15.18 15.05
N GLU A 144 -3.05 -15.37 14.94
CA GLU A 144 -2.32 -16.35 15.75
C GLU A 144 -2.84 -16.32 17.19
N PRO A 145 -3.23 -17.46 17.79
CA PRO A 145 -3.50 -17.48 19.22
C PRO A 145 -2.19 -17.11 19.94
N ASP A 146 -2.26 -16.22 20.94
CA ASP A 146 -1.16 -15.94 21.86
C ASP A 146 -0.51 -17.25 22.32
N GLY A 147 0.65 -17.60 21.75
CA GLY A 147 1.52 -18.68 22.20
C GLY A 147 0.95 -20.11 22.12
N GLY A 148 0.31 -20.51 21.03
CA GLY A 148 -0.04 -21.92 20.78
C GLY A 148 1.06 -22.65 20.02
N ASP A 149 1.69 -23.64 20.67
CA ASP A 149 2.70 -24.55 20.11
C ASP A 149 2.17 -25.26 18.84
N PRO A 150 2.88 -25.24 17.70
CA PRO A 150 2.41 -25.86 16.45
C PRO A 150 2.29 -27.39 16.50
N ASP A 151 2.78 -28.05 17.57
CA ASP A 151 2.71 -29.50 17.74
C ASP A 151 1.51 -30.01 18.58
N ASP A 152 0.55 -29.15 18.98
CA ASP A 152 -0.70 -29.63 19.62
C ASP A 152 -1.71 -30.11 18.58
N LEU A 153 -1.43 -31.27 17.96
CA LEU A 153 -2.45 -32.11 17.33
C LEU A 153 -3.28 -32.77 18.43
N GLY A 154 -4.12 -31.96 19.07
CA GLY A 154 -5.09 -32.37 20.06
C GLY A 154 -5.98 -33.49 19.52
N SER A 155 -5.71 -34.70 20.00
CA SER A 155 -6.55 -35.88 19.87
C SER A 155 -7.97 -35.56 20.31
N ARG A 156 -8.92 -35.49 19.36
CA ARG A 156 -10.34 -35.55 19.66
C ARG A 156 -10.83 -36.97 19.41
N GLY A 157 -11.06 -37.68 20.51
CA GLY A 157 -11.85 -38.91 20.56
C GLY A 157 -13.34 -38.65 20.50
#